data_AF-M5E3P4-F1
#
_entry.id   AF-M5E3P4-F1
#
_cell.length_a   1.000
_cell.length_b   1.000
_cell.length_c   1.000
_cell.angle_alpha   90.00
_cell.angle_beta   90.00
_cell.angle_gamma   90.00
#
_symmetry.space_group_name_H-M   'P 1'
#
loop_
_entity.id
_entity.type
_entity.pdbx_description
1 polymer ?
#
loop_
_entity_poly.entity_id
_entity_poly.type
_entity_poly.pdbx_seq_one_letter_code
_entity_poly.pdbx_strand_id
1 'polypeptide(L)' 'MKNKKTNESLNAEREMIKDLRKRIYGDDEASSEHSSADHQCVFCGAKSNLNTYKDNYICQECLSDLRDNN' A
#
# COMPACT_ATOMS: atom_id res chain seq x y z
N MET A 1 18.50 -32.13 -19.52
CA MET A 1 19.04 -31.23 -18.48
C MET A 1 18.92 -29.78 -18.93
N LYS A 2 17.80 -29.10 -18.69
CA LYS A 2 17.62 -27.65 -18.94
C LYS A 2 16.61 -27.11 -17.94
N ASN A 3 17.06 -26.39 -16.91
CA ASN A 3 16.32 -25.39 -16.11
C ASN A 3 17.21 -24.89 -14.97
N LYS A 4 18.28 -24.14 -15.29
CA LYS A 4 19.15 -23.52 -14.27
C LYS A 4 19.51 -22.06 -14.54
N LYS A 5 18.99 -21.45 -15.62
CA LYS A 5 19.36 -20.09 -16.05
C LYS A 5 18.35 -18.99 -15.69
N THR A 6 17.19 -19.33 -15.15
CA THR A 6 16.10 -18.36 -14.88
C THR A 6 16.16 -17.71 -13.50
N ASN A 7 16.95 -18.24 -12.56
CA ASN A 7 16.99 -17.71 -11.19
C ASN A 7 17.92 -16.49 -11.03
N GLU A 8 19.02 -16.42 -11.78
CA GLU A 8 19.97 -15.29 -11.67
C GLU A 8 19.41 -14.00 -12.30
N SER A 9 18.62 -14.10 -13.36
CA SER A 9 18.00 -12.95 -14.02
C SER A 9 16.97 -12.23 -13.14
N LEU A 10 16.15 -12.99 -12.40
CA LEU A 10 15.11 -12.44 -11.52
C LEU A 10 15.71 -11.64 -10.35
N ASN A 11 16.92 -12.00 -9.91
CA ASN A 11 17.61 -11.27 -8.84
C ASN A 11 18.14 -9.91 -9.33
N ALA A 12 18.63 -9.83 -10.58
CA ALA A 12 19.12 -8.58 -11.13
C ALA A 12 17.99 -7.55 -11.31
N GLU A 13 16.84 -7.97 -11.81
CA GLU A 13 15.67 -7.10 -11.97
C GLU A 13 15.16 -6.57 -10.62
N ARG A 14 15.17 -7.42 -9.59
CA ARG A 14 14.74 -7.04 -8.24
C ARG A 14 15.68 -6.02 -7.61
N GLU A 15 16.99 -6.16 -7.78
CA GLU A 15 17.97 -5.19 -7.29
C GLU A 15 17.87 -3.85 -8.03
N MET A 16 17.61 -3.85 -9.34
CA MET A 16 17.34 -2.62 -10.09
C MET A 16 16.09 -1.89 -9.59
N ILE A 17 15.01 -2.63 -9.32
CA ILE A 17 13.77 -2.05 -8.76
C ILE A 17 14.02 -1.45 -7.38
N LYS A 18 14.82 -2.13 -6.55
CA LYS A 18 15.18 -1.66 -5.20
C LYS A 18 16.01 -0.37 -5.25
N ASP A 19 17.00 -0.30 -6.13
CA ASP A 19 17.80 0.91 -6.34
C ASP A 19 16.96 2.07 -6.88
N LEU A 20 16.04 1.79 -7.81
CA LEU A 20 15.12 2.79 -8.34
C LEU A 20 14.20 3.36 -7.24
N ARG A 21 13.64 2.49 -6.39
CA ARG A 21 12.82 2.91 -5.24
C ARG A 21 13.59 3.82 -4.30
N LYS A 22 14.84 3.45 -3.97
CA LYS A 22 15.71 4.25 -3.11
C LYS A 22 16.00 5.65 -3.66
N ARG A 23 16.13 5.79 -4.99
CA ARG A 23 16.33 7.11 -5.63
C ARG A 23 15.08 7.99 -5.63
N ILE A 24 13.90 7.40 -5.76
CA ILE A 24 12.63 8.13 -5.82
C ILE A 24 12.18 8.54 -4.42
N TYR A 25 12.28 7.63 -3.45
CA TYR A 25 11.69 7.80 -2.12
C TYR A 25 12.71 8.06 -0.99
N GLY A 26 14.01 7.97 -1.26
CA GLY A 26 15.05 8.12 -0.24
C GLY A 26 15.24 6.88 0.65
N ASP A 27 15.91 7.05 1.79
CA ASP A 27 16.13 5.99 2.81
C ASP A 27 14.88 5.75 3.70
N ASP A 28 13.73 6.33 3.35
CA ASP A 28 12.43 6.17 4.02
C ASP A 28 11.78 4.77 3.80
N GLU A 29 12.58 3.73 3.56
CA GLU A 29 12.13 2.33 3.59
C GLU A 29 12.36 1.73 4.98
N ALA A 30 11.71 2.36 5.97
CA ALA A 30 11.48 1.75 7.27
C ALA A 30 10.01 1.97 7.67
N SER A 31 9.10 1.40 6.87
CA SER A 31 7.85 0.75 7.30
C SER A 31 6.89 0.57 6.13
N SER A 32 7.30 -0.16 5.09
CA SER A 32 6.35 -0.97 4.32
C SER A 32 6.33 -2.41 4.85
N GLU A 33 6.47 -2.57 6.17
CA GLU A 33 5.71 -3.64 6.82
C GLU A 33 4.24 -3.33 6.53
N HIS A 34 3.62 -4.21 5.75
CA HIS A 34 2.19 -4.35 5.64
C HIS A 34 1.56 -4.19 7.03
N SER A 35 1.17 -2.95 7.35
CA SER A 35 0.58 -2.61 8.64
C SER A 35 -0.74 -3.34 8.66
N SER A 36 -0.72 -4.38 9.47
CA SER A 36 -1.77 -5.38 9.58
C SER A 36 -3.05 -4.66 9.95
N ALA A 37 -4.05 -4.66 9.07
CA ALA A 37 -5.41 -4.21 9.39
C ALA A 37 -5.48 -2.86 10.15
N ASP A 38 -4.69 -1.87 9.73
CA ASP A 38 -4.78 -0.54 10.32
C ASP A 38 -6.20 -0.02 10.12
N HIS A 39 -6.91 0.22 11.22
CA HIS A 39 -8.20 0.87 11.21
C HIS A 39 -7.98 2.27 10.63
N GLN A 40 -8.14 2.42 9.32
CA GLN A 40 -7.96 3.66 8.58
C GLN A 40 -8.96 3.77 7.44
N CYS A 41 -9.33 5.00 7.11
CA CYS A 41 -10.28 5.30 6.05
C CYS A 41 -9.71 4.85 4.70
N VAL A 42 -10.48 4.08 3.94
CA VAL A 42 -10.10 3.61 2.60
C VAL A 42 -9.93 4.75 1.58
N PHE A 43 -10.53 5.92 1.82
CA PHE A 43 -10.48 7.07 0.90
C PHE A 43 -9.37 8.05 1.22
N CYS A 44 -9.22 8.44 2.49
CA CYS A 44 -8.30 9.51 2.90
C CYS A 44 -7.19 9.05 3.86
N GLY A 45 -7.19 7.79 4.30
CA GLY A 45 -6.22 7.25 5.25
C GLY A 45 -6.37 7.79 6.69
N ALA A 46 -7.42 8.58 6.99
CA ALA A 46 -7.68 9.05 8.35
C ALA A 46 -7.83 7.86 9.32
N LYS A 47 -7.26 7.98 10.52
CA LYS A 47 -7.32 6.94 11.57
C LYS A 47 -8.37 7.23 12.65
N SER A 48 -9.10 8.34 12.51
CA SER A 48 -10.12 8.81 13.45
C SER A 48 -11.52 8.80 12.83
N ASN A 49 -12.56 8.74 13.67
CA ASN A 49 -13.97 8.78 13.27
C ASN A 49 -14.34 7.76 12.19
N LEU A 50 -13.83 6.53 12.35
CA LEU A 50 -14.02 5.44 11.40
C LEU A 50 -15.32 4.69 11.64
N ASN A 51 -16.01 4.41 10.55
CA ASN A 51 -17.19 3.58 10.48
C ASN A 51 -16.94 2.42 9.52
N THR A 52 -17.64 1.30 9.72
CA THR A 52 -17.60 0.18 8.78
C THR A 52 -18.48 0.46 7.57
N TYR A 53 -17.93 0.24 6.38
CA TYR A 53 -18.62 0.39 5.10
C TYR A 53 -18.13 -0.67 4.12
N LYS A 54 -19.03 -1.57 3.71
CA LYS A 54 -18.75 -2.66 2.73
C LYS A 54 -17.43 -3.37 3.04
N ASP A 55 -17.33 -3.91 4.25
CA ASP A 55 -16.18 -4.68 4.75
C ASP A 55 -14.86 -3.89 4.90
N ASN A 56 -14.89 -2.56 4.76
CA ASN A 56 -13.76 -1.66 4.95
C ASN A 56 -14.07 -0.57 5.98
N TYR A 57 -13.07 0.21 6.39
CA TYR A 57 -13.24 1.39 7.24
C TYR A 57 -13.32 2.67 6.40
N ILE A 58 -14.23 3.56 6.74
CA ILE A 58 -14.40 4.90 6.14
C ILE A 58 -14.55 5.95 7.24
N CYS A 59 -13.91 7.11 7.11
CA CYS A 59 -14.12 8.20 8.06
C CYS A 59 -15.49 8.87 7.85
N GLN A 60 -15.99 9.53 8.88
CA GLN A 60 -17.28 10.22 8.83
C GLN A 60 -17.34 11.28 7.71
N GLU A 61 -16.26 12.02 7.45
CA GLU A 61 -16.21 13.04 6.39
C GLU A 61 -16.44 12.43 5.01
N CYS A 62 -15.65 11.40 4.64
CA CYS A 62 -15.82 10.72 3.36
C CYS A 62 -17.18 9.99 3.27
N LEU A 63 -17.74 9.54 4.39
CA LEU A 63 -19.06 8.94 4.41
C LEU A 63 -20.17 9.97 4.18
N SER A 64 -20.04 11.18 4.73
CA SER A 64 -20.97 12.29 4.49
C SER A 64 -20.95 12.71 3.02
N ASP A 65 -19.76 12.88 2.43
CA ASP A 65 -19.62 13.25 1.02
C ASP A 65 -20.32 12.25 0.08
N LEU A 66 -20.26 10.95 0.41
CA LEU A 66 -20.96 9.90 -0.35
C LEU A 66 -22.49 9.94 -0.19
N ARG A 67 -23.00 10.41 0.95
CA ARG A 67 -24.44 10.53 1.22
C ARG A 67 -25.03 11.77 0.56
N ASP A 68 -24.31 12.88 0.57
CA ASP A 68 -24.80 14.15 0.01
C ASP A 68 -24.80 14.17 -1.54
N ASN A 69 -24.13 13.21 -2.17
CA ASN A 69 -24.11 13.03 -3.64
C ASN A 69 -25.19 12.05 -4.17
N ASN A 70 -26.14 11.61 -3.32
CA ASN A 70 -27.32 10.81 -3.71
C ASN A 70 -28.61 11.57 -3.36
#